data_AF-A0A7C0V7P6-F1
#
_entry.id   AF-A0A7C0V7P6-F1
#
_cell.length_a   1.000
_cell.length_b   1.000
_cell.length_c   1.000
_cell.angle_alpha   90.00
_cell.angle_beta   90.00
_cell.angle_gamma   90.00
#
_symmetry.space_group_name_H-M   'P 1'
#
loop_
_entity.id
_entity.type
_entity.pdbx_description
1 polymer ?
#
loop_
_entity_poly.entity_id
_entity_poly.type
_entity_poly.pdbx_seq_one_letter_code
_entity_poly.pdbx_strand_id
1 'polypeptide(L)'
;MTKKGPTYYVFYLIFAPDTWRLAIGVAAALWLGPMLFSPEMSPAARAVVCVMITAIGWAASGGAARWITRGLKRLVLGNRFSG
;
A
#
# COMPACT_ATOMS: atom_id res chain seq x y z
N MET A 1 24.51 -3.40 19.53
CA MET A 1 23.90 -3.24 18.19
C MET A 1 23.27 -4.55 17.76
N THR A 2 21.99 -4.77 18.07
CA THR A 2 21.25 -5.97 17.64
C THR A 2 20.97 -5.85 16.14
N LYS A 3 21.63 -6.68 15.31
CA LYS A 3 21.38 -6.75 13.86
C LYS A 3 19.91 -7.15 13.65
N LYS A 4 19.04 -6.18 13.35
CA LYS A 4 17.69 -6.46 12.89
C LYS A 4 17.82 -7.11 11.51
N GLY A 5 17.56 -8.41 11.43
CA GLY A 5 17.61 -9.14 10.16
C GLY A 5 16.58 -8.57 9.16
N PRO A 6 16.79 -8.72 7.85
CA PRO A 6 15.90 -8.19 6.79
C PRO A 6 14.44 -8.61 6.97
N THR A 7 14.19 -9.79 7.53
CA THR A 7 12.86 -10.31 7.89
C THR A 7 12.08 -9.40 8.84
N TYR A 8 12.77 -8.72 9.77
CA TYR A 8 12.14 -7.77 10.69
C TYR A 8 11.55 -6.57 9.95
N TYR A 9 12.24 -6.05 8.94
CA TYR A 9 11.76 -4.94 8.13
C TYR A 9 10.57 -5.33 7.27
N VAL A 10 10.61 -6.53 6.67
CA VAL A 10 9.48 -7.07 5.89
C VAL A 10 8.24 -7.24 6.76
N PHE A 11 8.38 -7.81 7.96
CA PHE A 11 7.29 -7.88 8.93
C PHE A 11 6.78 -6.48 9.27
N TYR A 12 7.67 -5.56 9.62
CA TYR A 12 7.26 -4.21 10.00
C TYR A 12 6.47 -3.50 8.88
N LEU A 13 6.93 -3.62 7.62
CA LEU A 13 6.24 -3.06 6.46
C LEU A 13 4.87 -3.69 6.23
N ILE A 14 4.76 -5.02 6.30
CA ILE A 14 3.47 -5.72 6.12
C ILE A 14 2.47 -5.37 7.24
N PHE A 15 2.94 -5.09 8.46
CA PHE A 15 2.07 -4.70 9.57
C PHE A 15 1.80 -3.18 9.64
N ALA A 16 2.40 -2.38 8.76
CA ALA A 16 2.19 -0.94 8.70
C ALA A 16 0.98 -0.59 7.80
N PRO A 17 -0.04 0.12 8.32
CA PRO A 17 -1.19 0.55 7.52
C PRO A 17 -0.78 1.41 6.31
N ASP A 18 0.26 2.23 6.45
CA ASP A 18 0.70 3.13 5.38
C ASP A 18 1.33 2.38 4.20
N THR A 19 1.94 1.21 4.45
CA THR A 19 2.42 0.32 3.37
C THR A 19 1.26 -0.21 2.55
N TRP A 20 0.15 -0.60 3.18
CA TRP A 20 -1.05 -1.03 2.45
C TRP A 20 -1.71 0.10 1.68
N ARG A 21 -1.74 1.32 2.24
CA ARG A 21 -2.24 2.50 1.51
C ARG A 21 -1.42 2.79 0.26
N LEU A 22 -0.09 2.73 0.37
CA LEU A 22 0.80 2.91 -0.78
C LEU A 22 0.63 1.79 -1.81
N ALA A 23 0.54 0.54 -1.36
CA ALA A 23 0.31 -0.60 -2.25
C ALA A 23 -1.00 -0.45 -3.04
N ILE A 24 -2.09 -0.04 -2.38
CA ILE A 24 -3.39 0.20 -3.03
C ILE A 24 -3.29 1.38 -4.01
N GLY A 25 -2.64 2.49 -3.62
CA GLY A 25 -2.42 3.63 -4.50
C GLY A 25 -1.64 3.25 -5.77
N VAL A 26 -0.53 2.52 -5.61
CA VAL A 26 0.29 2.07 -6.74
C VAL A 26 -0.47 1.07 -7.61
N ALA A 27 -1.20 0.12 -7.02
CA ALA A 27 -2.03 -0.81 -7.77
C ALA A 27 -3.11 -0.08 -8.60
N ALA A 28 -3.74 0.95 -8.01
CA ALA A 28 -4.70 1.80 -8.72
C ALA A 28 -4.04 2.57 -9.87
N ALA A 29 -2.82 3.10 -9.67
CA ALA A 29 -2.08 3.81 -10.71
C ALA A 29 -1.66 2.89 -11.86
N LEU A 30 -1.26 1.65 -11.58
CA LEU A 30 -0.93 0.67 -12.61
C LEU A 30 -2.16 0.21 -13.39
N TRP A 31 -3.32 0.14 -12.73
CA TRP A 31 -4.56 -0.31 -13.38
C TRP A 31 -5.23 0.80 -14.18
N LEU A 32 -5.33 2.01 -13.63
CA LEU A 32 -5.97 3.17 -14.25
C LEU A 32 -5.04 3.95 -15.18
N GLY A 33 -3.72 3.90 -14.94
CA GLY A 33 -2.70 4.57 -15.75
C GLY A 33 -2.86 4.30 -17.25
N PRO A 34 -2.86 3.04 -17.73
CA PRO A 34 -3.00 2.76 -19.16
C PRO A 34 -4.34 3.21 -19.76
N MET A 35 -5.41 3.33 -18.95
CA MET A 35 -6.70 3.88 -19.41
C MET A 35 -6.70 5.41 -19.52
N LEU A 36 -5.86 6.07 -18.72
CA LEU A 36 -5.79 7.55 -18.65
C LEU A 36 -4.67 8.14 -19.50
N PHE A 37 -3.76 7.32 -20.02
CA PHE A 37 -2.66 7.79 -20.87
C PHE A 37 -3.15 8.11 -22.28
N SER A 38 -3.02 9.39 -22.65
CA SER A 38 -3.21 9.81 -24.03
C SER A 38 -1.97 9.45 -24.87
N PRO A 39 -2.12 9.09 -26.17
CA PRO A 39 -0.99 8.77 -27.04
C PRO A 39 0.07 9.89 -27.08
N GLU A 40 -0.40 11.14 -27.05
CA GLU A 40 0.42 12.36 -27.13
C GLU A 40 1.10 12.75 -25.80
N MET A 41 0.86 11.99 -24.71
CA MET A 41 1.46 12.33 -23.42
C MET A 41 2.95 12.02 -23.38
N SER A 42 3.74 13.04 -23.03
CA SER A 42 5.16 12.89 -22.72
C SER A 42 5.37 11.95 -21.52
N PRO A 43 6.56 11.30 -21.41
CA PRO A 43 6.87 10.43 -20.28
C PRO A 43 6.74 11.14 -18.91
N ALA A 44 7.08 12.44 -18.86
CA ALA A 44 6.93 13.25 -17.66
C ALA A 44 5.45 13.44 -17.27
N ALA A 45 4.56 13.70 -18.25
CA ALA A 45 3.13 13.84 -18.00
C ALA A 45 2.52 12.52 -17.46
N ARG A 46 2.92 11.37 -18.01
CA ARG A 46 2.50 10.05 -17.52
C ARG A 46 2.96 9.80 -16.08
N ALA A 47 4.19 10.19 -15.74
CA ALA A 47 4.70 10.07 -14.38
C ALA A 47 3.87 10.90 -13.38
N VAL A 48 3.50 12.14 -13.74
CA VAL A 48 2.65 12.99 -12.91
C VAL A 48 1.27 12.35 -12.71
N VAL A 49 0.64 11.83 -13.77
CA VAL A 49 -0.65 11.13 -13.67
C VAL A 49 -0.56 9.91 -12.75
N CYS A 50 0.49 9.11 -12.86
CA CYS A 50 0.73 7.99 -11.94
C CYS A 50 0.85 8.45 -10.48
N VAL A 51 1.59 9.53 -10.22
CA VAL A 51 1.74 10.09 -8.86
C VAL A 51 0.39 10.58 -8.32
N MET A 52 -0.41 11.26 -9.15
CA MET A 52 -1.74 11.73 -8.77
C MET A 52 -2.68 10.57 -8.42
N ILE A 53 -2.76 9.54 -9.27
CA ILE A 53 -3.60 8.37 -9.01
C ILE A 53 -3.13 7.64 -7.75
N THR A 54 -1.81 7.51 -7.58
CA THR A 54 -1.22 6.89 -6.38
C THR A 54 -1.62 7.66 -5.12
N ALA A 55 -1.54 9.00 -5.15
CA ALA A 55 -1.94 9.85 -4.03
C ALA A 55 -3.45 9.76 -3.72
N ILE A 56 -4.30 9.76 -4.75
CA ILE A 56 -5.76 9.60 -4.59
C ILE A 56 -6.09 8.22 -4.00
N GLY A 57 -5.52 7.15 -4.56
CA GLY A 57 -5.71 5.80 -4.04
C GLY A 57 -5.18 5.64 -2.61
N TRP A 58 -4.06 6.29 -2.28
CA TRP A 58 -3.54 6.34 -0.92
C TRP A 58 -4.48 7.06 0.05
N ALA A 59 -5.05 8.21 -0.35
CA ALA A 59 -5.98 8.98 0.46
C ALA A 59 -7.32 8.22 0.67
N ALA A 60 -7.85 7.63 -0.40
CA ALA A 60 -9.12 6.88 -0.37
C ALA A 60 -9.02 5.56 0.40
N SER A 61 -7.85 4.90 0.38
CA SER A 61 -7.63 3.60 1.02
C SER A 61 -7.47 3.67 2.56
N GLY A 62 -7.71 4.83 3.17
CA GLY A 62 -7.60 5.04 4.62
C GLY A 62 -8.37 4.03 5.48
N GLY A 63 -9.61 3.72 5.10
CA GLY A 63 -10.43 2.73 5.78
C GLY A 63 -9.99 1.29 5.48
N ALA A 64 -9.79 0.97 4.20
CA ALA A 64 -9.44 -0.37 3.72
C ALA A 64 -8.09 -0.86 4.28
N ALA A 65 -7.07 -0.01 4.26
CA ALA A 65 -5.74 -0.35 4.78
C ALA A 65 -5.77 -0.64 6.29
N ARG A 66 -6.55 0.13 7.06
CA ARG A 66 -6.74 -0.13 8.51
C ARG A 66 -7.45 -1.46 8.76
N TRP A 67 -8.41 -1.83 7.91
CA TRP A 67 -9.07 -3.14 7.97
C TRP A 67 -8.09 -4.28 7.72
N ILE A 68 -7.27 -4.19 6.67
CA ILE A 68 -6.26 -5.21 6.32
C ILE A 68 -5.27 -5.39 7.48
N THR A 69 -4.72 -4.30 8.02
CA THR A 69 -3.76 -4.39 9.14
C THR A 69 -4.41 -4.97 10.41
N ARG A 70 -5.67 -4.64 10.71
CA ARG A 70 -6.39 -5.20 11.85
C ARG A 70 -6.66 -6.70 11.66
N GLY A 71 -7.03 -7.12 10.46
CA GLY A 71 -7.20 -8.53 10.10
C GLY A 71 -5.90 -9.31 10.28
N LEU A 72 -4.80 -8.80 9.74
CA LEU A 72 -3.48 -9.41 9.87
C LEU A 72 -3.03 -9.53 11.34
N LYS A 73 -3.22 -8.46 12.12
CA LYS A 73 -2.92 -8.48 13.56
C LYS A 73 -3.77 -9.51 14.32
N ARG A 74 -5.06 -9.63 13.99
CA ARG A 74 -5.94 -10.65 14.58
C ARG A 74 -5.52 -12.07 14.20
N LEU A 75 -5.13 -12.31 12.96
CA LEU A 75 -4.65 -13.61 12.50
C LEU A 75 -3.35 -14.02 13.18
N VAL A 76 -2.40 -13.09 13.34
CA VAL A 76 -1.10 -13.38 13.94
C VAL A 76 -1.13 -13.41 15.47
N LEU A 77 -1.97 -12.59 16.12
CA LEU A 77 -2.16 -12.62 17.58
C LEU A 77 -3.26 -13.60 18.03
N GLY A 78 -3.87 -14.30 17.08
CA GLY A 78 -5.13 -15.04 17.18
C GLY A 78 -5.10 -16.34 17.97
N ASN A 79 -4.32 -16.44 19.05
CA ASN A 79 -4.46 -17.56 19.99
C ASN A 79 -4.11 -17.24 21.46
N ARG A 80 -4.13 -15.97 21.90
CA ARG A 80 -3.84 -15.60 23.31
C ARG A 80 -4.94 -14.82 24.04
N PHE A 81 -6.16 -14.80 23.52
CA PHE A 81 -7.33 -14.20 24.20
C PHE A 81 -8.53 -15.15 24.30
N SER A 82 -8.26 -16.45 24.42
CA SER A 82 -9.24 -17.46 24.83
C SER A 82 -8.59 -18.41 25.84
N GLY A 83 -8.50 -17.95 27.08
CA GLY A 83 -7.94 -18.66 28.24
C GLY A 83 -7.90 -17.72 29.43
#